data_AF-A0A6N9I134-F1
#
_entry.id   AF-A0A6N9I134-F1
#
_cell.length_a   1.000
_cell.length_b   1.000
_cell.length_c   1.000
_cell.angle_alpha   90.00
_cell.angle_beta   90.00
_cell.angle_gamma   90.00
#
_symmetry.space_group_name_H-M   'P 1'
#
loop_
_entity.id
_entity.type
_entity.pdbx_description
1 polymer ?
#
loop_
_entity_poly.entity_id
_entity_poly.type
_entity_poly.pdbx_seq_one_letter_code
_entity_poly.pdbx_strand_id
1 'polypeptide(L)'
;MSENNLPANLNLFNYAETPDFDSWDKGATANEEYEQSMKSNKMWRRIRPFAMWAAIFFGMGAFGQSTVLGILVWVIAILLAKRSLAGHMLDNAENDANAKLREIQGEHAELCANNVAKKLMIGQWSWFRSGREALIYSGERFAYLNAAQGSLVAYNNTNIKEVTRERLHTGTHTDSSSNTVGGGTEIGNSGIAVGGAKTNTSSDTTDFYEWHFDILTDFLTYPKVSFVLADSPNTEDLIGEAYAILKP
;
A
#
# COMPACT_ATOMS: atom_id res chain seq x y z
N MET A 1 10.12 7.56 37.95
CA MET A 1 10.17 8.55 36.86
C MET A 1 9.06 9.55 37.12
N SER A 2 9.42 10.84 37.16
CA SER A 2 8.58 11.95 37.59
C SER A 2 7.30 12.08 36.76
N GLU A 3 6.31 12.78 37.31
CA GLU A 3 5.15 13.33 36.60
C GLU A 3 5.52 13.70 35.16
N ASN A 4 4.81 13.13 34.18
CA ASN A 4 5.08 13.34 32.76
C ASN A 4 4.93 14.84 32.43
N ASN A 5 6.06 15.55 32.30
CA ASN A 5 6.10 16.92 31.78
C ASN A 5 5.63 16.89 30.32
N LEU A 6 4.34 17.14 30.11
CA LEU A 6 3.73 17.31 28.79
C LEU A 6 3.47 18.80 28.54
N PRO A 7 3.65 19.30 27.31
CA PRO A 7 3.97 18.54 26.09
C PRO A 7 5.44 18.09 26.00
N ALA A 8 5.70 16.98 25.30
CA ALA A 8 7.02 16.39 25.13
C ALA A 8 7.27 15.90 23.69
N ASN A 9 8.54 15.95 23.25
CA ASN A 9 9.04 15.32 22.04
C ASN A 9 10.22 14.40 22.41
N LEU A 10 10.06 13.10 22.20
CA LEU A 10 10.89 12.03 22.75
C LEU A 10 11.29 11.04 21.65
N ASN A 11 12.35 10.28 21.92
CA ASN A 11 12.68 9.11 21.12
C ASN A 11 11.72 7.95 21.47
N LEU A 12 10.99 7.46 20.46
CA LEU A 12 9.97 6.44 20.60
C LEU A 12 10.52 5.15 21.19
N PHE A 13 11.62 4.63 20.63
CA PHE A 13 12.18 3.33 20.99
C PHE A 13 12.70 3.31 22.43
N ASN A 14 13.35 4.40 22.85
CA ASN A 14 13.78 4.57 24.23
C ASN A 14 12.59 4.67 25.19
N TYR A 15 11.54 5.42 24.85
CA TYR A 15 10.37 5.59 25.70
C TYR A 15 9.53 4.31 25.80
N ALA A 16 9.28 3.66 24.66
CA ALA A 16 8.52 2.42 24.56
C ALA A 16 9.28 1.19 25.08
N GLU A 17 10.59 1.31 25.31
CA GLU A 17 11.50 0.20 25.61
C GLU A 17 11.39 -0.92 24.56
N THR A 18 11.27 -0.52 23.29
CA THR A 18 11.21 -1.41 22.14
C THR A 18 12.40 -1.13 21.22
N PRO A 19 13.03 -2.17 20.66
CA PRO A 19 14.05 -1.95 19.62
C PRO A 19 13.42 -1.27 18.40
N ASP A 20 14.25 -0.61 17.60
CA ASP A 20 13.85 -0.18 16.27
C ASP A 20 13.49 -1.39 15.39
N PHE A 21 12.87 -1.13 14.24
CA PHE A 21 12.36 -2.21 13.39
C PHE A 21 13.47 -3.15 12.90
N ASP A 22 14.63 -2.59 12.55
CA ASP A 22 15.73 -3.36 11.97
C ASP A 22 16.48 -4.18 13.03
N SER A 23 16.47 -3.77 14.30
CA SER A 23 17.03 -4.54 15.42
C SER A 23 16.01 -5.45 16.10
N TRP A 24 14.74 -5.42 15.68
CA TRP A 24 13.71 -6.34 16.17
C TRP A 24 13.78 -7.65 15.39
N ASP A 25 13.94 -8.80 16.05
CA ASP A 25 14.13 -10.11 15.39
C ASP A 25 13.15 -10.38 14.23
N LYS A 26 11.87 -10.07 14.42
CA LYS A 26 10.84 -10.21 13.37
C LYS A 26 11.05 -9.22 12.22
N GLY A 27 11.40 -7.98 12.52
CA GLY A 27 11.63 -6.94 11.51
C GLY A 27 12.90 -7.19 10.70
N ALA A 28 13.98 -7.63 11.36
CA ALA A 28 15.21 -8.08 10.70
C ALA A 28 14.93 -9.22 9.72
N THR A 29 14.21 -10.25 10.17
CA THR A 29 13.82 -11.40 9.33
C THR A 29 12.96 -10.95 8.15
N ALA A 30 11.99 -10.07 8.38
CA ALA A 30 11.11 -9.55 7.33
C ALA A 30 11.87 -8.75 6.26
N ASN A 31 12.85 -7.93 6.67
CA ASN A 31 13.72 -7.21 5.74
C ASN A 31 14.57 -8.18 4.91
N GLU A 32 15.16 -9.20 5.54
CA GLU A 32 15.94 -10.23 4.84
C GLU A 32 15.10 -10.98 3.80
N GLU A 33 13.90 -11.44 4.18
CA GLU A 33 12.97 -12.13 3.27
C GLU A 33 12.55 -11.23 2.10
N TYR A 34 12.24 -9.97 2.39
CA TYR A 34 11.88 -8.98 1.39
C TYR A 34 13.03 -8.75 0.39
N GLU A 35 14.24 -8.52 0.90
CA GLU A 35 15.42 -8.31 0.06
C GLU A 35 15.74 -9.53 -0.80
N GLN A 36 15.62 -10.73 -0.24
CA GLN A 36 15.82 -11.98 -0.98
C GLN A 36 14.78 -12.13 -2.11
N SER A 37 13.51 -11.85 -1.83
CA SER A 37 12.44 -11.87 -2.84
C SER A 37 12.71 -10.86 -3.95
N MET A 38 13.09 -9.63 -3.61
CA MET A 38 13.41 -8.58 -4.59
C MET A 38 14.64 -8.92 -5.44
N LYS A 39 15.70 -9.48 -4.84
CA LYS A 39 16.89 -9.97 -5.57
C LYS A 39 16.53 -11.09 -6.53
N SER A 40 15.72 -12.06 -6.10
CA SER A 40 15.23 -13.17 -6.92
C SER A 40 14.39 -12.67 -8.10
N ASN A 41 13.40 -11.80 -7.85
CA ASN A 41 12.55 -11.24 -8.89
C ASN A 41 13.34 -10.42 -9.91
N LYS A 42 14.32 -9.62 -9.46
CA LYS A 42 15.23 -8.87 -10.35
C LYS A 42 16.08 -9.82 -11.20
N MET A 43 16.59 -10.91 -10.63
CA MET A 43 17.34 -11.93 -11.35
C MET A 43 16.46 -12.61 -12.41
N TRP A 44 15.23 -13.00 -12.07
CA TRP A 44 14.28 -13.61 -13.00
C TRP A 44 13.89 -12.66 -14.13
N ARG A 45 13.63 -11.37 -13.84
CA ARG A 45 13.40 -10.34 -14.86
C ARG A 45 14.58 -10.23 -15.84
N ARG A 46 15.82 -10.38 -15.36
CA ARG A 46 17.03 -10.34 -16.19
C ARG A 46 17.25 -11.60 -17.01
N ILE A 47 17.04 -12.79 -16.45
CA ILE A 47 17.32 -14.08 -17.10
C ILE A 47 16.23 -14.46 -18.10
N ARG A 48 14.98 -14.08 -17.85
CA ARG A 48 13.82 -14.38 -18.71
C ARG A 48 14.04 -14.18 -20.21
N PRO A 49 14.55 -13.03 -20.71
CA PRO A 49 14.79 -12.86 -22.15
C PRO A 49 15.82 -13.86 -22.68
N PHE A 50 16.88 -14.15 -21.93
CA PHE A 50 17.90 -15.12 -22.33
C PHE A 50 17.34 -16.55 -22.36
N ALA A 51 16.55 -16.94 -21.36
CA ALA A 51 15.88 -18.24 -21.31
C ALA A 51 14.88 -18.41 -22.47
N MET A 52 14.15 -17.36 -22.82
CA MET A 52 13.26 -17.35 -23.98
C MET A 52 14.03 -17.56 -25.29
N TRP A 53 15.12 -16.81 -25.50
CA TRP A 53 15.96 -16.99 -26.68
C TRP A 53 16.59 -18.37 -26.75
N ALA A 54 17.13 -18.88 -25.63
CA ALA A 54 17.66 -20.24 -25.55
C ALA A 54 16.59 -21.28 -25.93
N ALA A 55 15.36 -21.16 -25.39
CA ALA A 55 14.27 -22.06 -25.75
C ALA A 55 13.91 -21.98 -27.25
N ILE A 56 13.94 -20.79 -27.87
CA ILE A 56 13.71 -20.64 -29.31
C ILE A 56 14.81 -21.33 -30.13
N PHE A 57 16.09 -21.09 -29.80
CA PHE A 57 17.23 -21.68 -30.52
C PHE A 57 17.30 -23.21 -30.38
N PHE A 58 17.08 -23.73 -29.15
CA PHE A 58 17.03 -25.18 -28.93
C PHE A 58 15.79 -25.82 -29.56
N GLY A 59 14.64 -25.13 -29.56
CA GLY A 59 13.42 -25.59 -30.21
C GLY A 59 13.61 -25.75 -31.72
N MET A 60 14.21 -24.76 -32.39
CA MET A 60 14.55 -24.84 -33.83
C MET A 60 15.50 -26.00 -34.13
N GLY A 61 16.50 -26.26 -33.28
CA GLY A 61 17.40 -27.40 -33.43
C GLY A 61 16.72 -28.76 -33.22
N ALA A 62 15.82 -28.84 -32.24
CA ALA A 62 15.09 -30.06 -31.90
C ALA A 62 14.07 -30.48 -32.97
N PHE A 63 13.48 -29.51 -33.70
CA PHE A 63 12.62 -29.81 -34.86
C PHE A 63 13.33 -30.63 -35.95
N GLY A 64 14.66 -30.54 -36.05
CA GLY A 64 15.46 -31.34 -36.98
C GLY A 64 15.65 -32.80 -36.55
N GLN A 65 15.42 -33.15 -35.28
CA GLN A 65 15.63 -34.51 -34.75
C GLN A 65 14.33 -35.18 -34.27
N SER A 66 13.36 -34.42 -33.77
CA SER A 66 12.06 -34.93 -33.34
C SER A 66 11.03 -33.80 -33.27
N THR A 67 9.97 -33.93 -34.07
CA THR A 67 8.86 -32.97 -34.13
C THR A 67 8.16 -32.82 -32.78
N VAL A 68 8.08 -33.90 -31.99
CA VAL A 68 7.42 -33.89 -30.66
C VAL A 68 8.24 -33.08 -29.65
N LEU A 69 9.57 -33.24 -29.64
CA LEU A 69 10.46 -32.47 -28.77
C LEU A 69 10.52 -31.00 -29.19
N GLY A 70 10.52 -30.72 -30.49
CA GLY A 70 10.42 -29.36 -31.03
C GLY A 70 9.18 -28.63 -30.56
N ILE A 71 8.00 -29.27 -30.62
CA ILE A 71 6.72 -28.69 -30.18
C ILE A 71 6.72 -28.40 -28.67
N LEU A 72 7.21 -29.31 -27.82
CA LEU A 72 7.28 -29.10 -26.36
C LEU A 72 8.13 -27.87 -25.99
N VAL A 73 9.31 -27.75 -26.60
CA VAL A 73 10.21 -26.61 -26.35
C VAL A 73 9.59 -25.31 -26.88
N TRP A 74 8.86 -25.37 -28.00
CA TRP A 74 8.12 -24.21 -28.54
C TRP A 74 6.99 -23.74 -27.63
N VAL A 75 6.24 -24.66 -27.03
CA VAL A 75 5.19 -24.32 -26.04
C VAL A 75 5.79 -23.63 -24.82
N ILE A 76 6.93 -24.12 -24.31
CA ILE A 76 7.67 -23.49 -23.20
C ILE A 76 8.15 -22.08 -23.61
N ALA A 77 8.67 -21.92 -24.84
CA ALA A 77 9.07 -20.62 -25.37
C ALA A 77 7.88 -19.65 -25.47
N ILE A 78 6.70 -20.09 -25.93
CA ILE A 78 5.47 -19.27 -25.97
C ILE A 78 5.05 -18.86 -24.55
N LEU A 79 5.07 -19.78 -23.58
CA LEU A 79 4.72 -19.47 -22.19
C LEU A 79 5.67 -18.45 -21.57
N LEU A 80 6.97 -18.55 -21.85
CA LEU A 80 7.98 -17.56 -21.44
C LEU A 80 7.85 -16.23 -22.19
N ALA A 81 7.48 -16.27 -23.48
CA ALA A 81 7.31 -15.11 -24.36
C ALA A 81 6.01 -14.34 -24.10
N LYS A 82 4.98 -14.99 -23.53
CA LYS A 82 3.76 -14.30 -23.07
C LYS A 82 4.12 -13.32 -21.97
N ARG A 83 4.40 -12.09 -22.39
CA ARG A 83 4.90 -10.99 -21.57
C ARG A 83 4.00 -10.73 -20.36
N SER A 84 2.69 -10.87 -20.52
CA SER A 84 1.70 -10.68 -19.47
C SER A 84 1.80 -11.71 -18.35
N LEU A 85 1.73 -13.02 -18.62
CA LEU A 85 1.55 -14.01 -17.55
C LEU A 85 2.74 -14.09 -16.58
N ALA A 86 3.95 -14.29 -17.08
CA ALA A 86 5.14 -14.32 -16.22
C ALA A 86 5.56 -12.92 -15.71
N GLY A 87 5.08 -11.83 -16.34
CA GLY A 87 5.25 -10.47 -15.82
C GLY A 87 4.37 -10.25 -14.59
N HIS A 88 3.08 -10.51 -14.74
CA HIS A 88 2.10 -10.43 -13.65
C HIS A 88 2.45 -11.35 -12.48
N MET A 89 3.00 -12.55 -12.72
CA MET A 89 3.46 -13.40 -11.61
C MET A 89 4.60 -12.77 -10.80
N LEU A 90 5.55 -12.10 -11.46
CA LEU A 90 6.64 -11.40 -10.77
C LEU A 90 6.16 -10.14 -10.07
N ASP A 91 5.26 -9.38 -10.69
CA ASP A 91 4.65 -8.19 -10.10
C ASP A 91 3.80 -8.57 -8.88
N ASN A 92 3.04 -9.67 -8.95
CA ASN A 92 2.29 -10.20 -7.82
C ASN A 92 3.21 -10.65 -6.69
N ALA A 93 4.31 -11.35 -6.99
CA ALA A 93 5.26 -11.77 -5.96
C ALA A 93 5.95 -10.57 -5.27
N GLU A 94 6.24 -9.51 -6.02
CA GLU A 94 6.76 -8.25 -5.48
C GLU A 94 5.71 -7.54 -4.61
N ASN A 95 4.45 -7.50 -5.04
CA ASN A 95 3.35 -6.94 -4.26
C ASN A 95 3.09 -7.73 -2.97
N ASP A 96 3.12 -9.06 -3.03
CA ASP A 96 2.94 -9.93 -1.86
C ASP A 96 4.06 -9.76 -0.84
N ALA A 97 5.32 -9.67 -1.30
CA ALA A 97 6.46 -9.43 -0.42
C ALA A 97 6.38 -8.03 0.22
N ASN A 98 6.00 -7.01 -0.54
CA ASN A 98 5.75 -5.67 -0.02
C ASN A 98 4.60 -5.65 1.00
N ALA A 99 3.50 -6.37 0.73
CA ALA A 99 2.35 -6.44 1.62
C ALA A 99 2.72 -7.08 2.96
N LYS A 100 3.45 -8.20 2.94
CA LYS A 100 3.96 -8.86 4.15
C LYS A 100 4.88 -7.96 4.96
N LEU A 101 5.82 -7.27 4.32
CA LEU A 101 6.71 -6.34 5.01
C LEU A 101 5.91 -5.21 5.68
N ARG A 102 4.94 -4.63 4.98
CA ARG A 102 4.05 -3.59 5.53
C ARG A 102 3.22 -4.08 6.70
N GLU A 103 2.75 -5.31 6.67
CA GLU A 103 2.01 -5.93 7.76
C GLU A 103 2.88 -6.02 9.03
N ILE A 104 4.10 -6.55 8.91
CA ILE A 104 5.04 -6.68 10.03
C ILE A 104 5.48 -5.30 10.56
N GLN A 105 5.66 -4.32 9.67
CA GLN A 105 5.88 -2.93 10.07
C GLN A 105 4.69 -2.35 10.87
N GLY A 106 3.47 -2.71 10.51
CA GLY A 106 2.26 -2.38 11.26
C GLY A 106 2.23 -3.05 12.64
N GLU A 107 2.60 -4.32 12.74
CA GLU A 107 2.72 -5.03 14.03
C GLU A 107 3.72 -4.35 14.96
N HIS A 108 4.88 -3.91 14.42
CA HIS A 108 5.88 -3.20 15.21
C HIS A 108 5.37 -1.85 15.73
N ALA A 109 4.67 -1.09 14.88
CA ALA A 109 4.06 0.17 15.28
C ALA A 109 2.99 -0.03 16.37
N GLU A 110 2.19 -1.10 16.28
CA GLU A 110 1.22 -1.49 17.30
C GLU A 110 1.88 -1.89 18.63
N LEU A 111 2.98 -2.64 18.58
CA LEU A 111 3.77 -2.96 19.78
C LEU A 111 4.28 -1.69 20.46
N CYS A 112 4.83 -0.75 19.69
CA CYS A 112 5.27 0.54 20.19
C CYS A 112 4.09 1.33 20.78
N ALA A 113 2.97 1.41 20.07
CA ALA A 113 1.78 2.14 20.51
C ALA A 113 1.25 1.62 21.84
N ASN A 114 1.13 0.30 21.99
CA ASN A 114 0.68 -0.34 23.21
C ASN A 114 1.62 -0.04 24.41
N ASN A 115 2.93 -0.08 24.19
CA ASN A 115 3.90 0.21 25.25
C ASN A 115 3.92 1.69 25.65
N VAL A 116 3.80 2.59 24.66
CA VAL A 116 3.63 4.03 24.92
C VAL A 116 2.36 4.27 25.71
N ALA A 117 1.23 3.71 25.27
CA ALA A 117 -0.07 3.90 25.90
C ALA A 117 -0.07 3.48 27.37
N LYS A 118 0.49 2.30 27.69
CA LYS A 118 0.61 1.80 29.07
C LYS A 118 1.41 2.72 30.00
N LYS A 119 2.40 3.46 29.48
CA LYS A 119 3.25 4.36 30.27
C LYS A 119 2.67 5.78 30.35
N LEU A 120 2.03 6.23 29.27
CA LEU A 120 1.65 7.63 29.09
C LEU A 120 0.19 7.91 29.41
N MET A 121 -0.71 7.00 29.03
CA MET A 121 -2.16 7.23 29.12
C MET A 121 -2.69 6.86 30.51
N ILE A 122 -3.68 7.63 30.95
CA ILE A 122 -4.40 7.42 32.21
C ILE A 122 -5.84 7.05 31.85
N GLY A 123 -6.40 6.04 32.52
CA GLY A 123 -7.78 5.62 32.33
C GLY A 123 -8.03 4.87 31.01
N GLN A 124 -9.23 5.04 30.45
CA GLN A 124 -9.61 4.46 29.17
C GLN A 124 -8.99 5.29 28.04
N TRP A 125 -8.32 4.59 27.12
CA TRP A 125 -7.69 5.18 25.95
C TRP A 125 -8.03 4.34 24.72
N SER A 126 -7.98 4.98 23.57
CA SER A 126 -8.16 4.39 22.26
C SER A 126 -6.96 4.76 21.39
N TRP A 127 -6.75 4.03 20.31
CA TRP A 127 -5.70 4.32 19.36
C TRP A 127 -6.07 3.79 17.98
N PHE A 128 -5.49 4.38 16.95
CA PHE A 128 -5.52 3.84 15.59
C PHE A 128 -4.17 4.09 14.90
N ARG A 129 -3.92 3.34 13.82
CA ARG A 129 -2.68 3.43 13.03
C ARG A 129 -2.94 3.61 11.55
N SER A 130 -1.97 4.25 10.90
CA SER A 130 -1.84 4.32 9.44
C SER A 130 -0.40 3.95 9.09
N GLY A 131 -0.20 2.75 8.53
CA GLY A 131 1.13 2.20 8.29
C GLY A 131 1.95 2.10 9.58
N ARG A 132 3.05 2.87 9.66
CA ARG A 132 4.00 2.92 10.79
C ARG A 132 3.75 4.08 11.75
N GLU A 133 2.68 4.81 11.55
CA GLU A 133 2.29 5.93 12.41
C GLU A 133 1.08 5.51 13.24
N ALA A 134 1.00 6.01 14.46
CA ALA A 134 -0.16 5.79 15.31
C ALA A 134 -0.52 7.04 16.11
N LEU A 135 -1.82 7.24 16.29
CA LEU A 135 -2.37 8.21 17.22
C LEU A 135 -2.99 7.46 18.38
N ILE A 136 -2.57 7.81 19.59
CA ILE A 136 -3.13 7.31 20.85
C ILE A 136 -3.83 8.50 21.51
N TYR A 137 -5.04 8.30 22.01
CA TYR A 137 -5.82 9.37 22.60
C TYR A 137 -6.67 8.89 23.77
N SER A 138 -6.91 9.81 24.70
CA SER A 138 -7.84 9.68 25.81
C SER A 138 -8.51 11.03 26.07
N GLY A 139 -9.42 11.08 27.04
CA GLY A 139 -10.06 12.33 27.46
C GLY A 139 -9.08 13.37 28.06
N GLU A 140 -7.87 12.95 28.46
CA GLU A 140 -6.91 13.84 29.12
C GLU A 140 -5.65 14.12 28.27
N ARG A 141 -5.25 13.16 27.45
CA ARG A 141 -3.96 13.16 26.76
C ARG A 141 -4.09 12.61 25.36
N PHE A 142 -3.19 13.04 24.49
CA PHE A 142 -2.96 12.37 23.22
C PHE A 142 -1.47 12.29 22.91
N ALA A 143 -1.13 11.31 22.08
CA ALA A 143 0.22 11.10 21.60
C ALA A 143 0.19 10.67 20.14
N TYR A 144 1.16 11.17 19.39
CA TYR A 144 1.45 10.73 18.05
C TYR A 144 2.82 10.09 18.03
N LEU A 145 2.93 8.93 17.41
CA LEU A 145 4.19 8.26 17.19
C LEU A 145 4.40 7.98 15.70
N ASN A 146 5.66 8.11 15.28
CA ASN A 146 6.11 7.71 13.97
C ASN A 146 7.22 6.67 14.14
N ALA A 147 6.87 5.39 13.99
CA ALA A 147 7.81 4.28 14.15
C ALA A 147 8.81 4.18 13.00
N ALA A 148 8.62 4.90 11.88
CA ALA A 148 9.63 5.01 10.83
C ALA A 148 10.76 5.97 11.22
N GLN A 149 10.41 7.08 11.89
CA GLN A 149 11.37 8.10 12.33
C GLN A 149 11.88 7.88 13.76
N GLY A 150 11.24 6.98 14.53
CA GLY A 150 11.53 6.79 15.95
C GLY A 150 11.13 7.99 16.81
N SER A 151 10.12 8.76 16.38
CA SER A 151 9.64 9.95 17.08
C SER A 151 8.35 9.67 17.85
N LEU A 152 8.25 10.29 19.03
CA LEU A 152 7.06 10.28 19.88
C LEU A 152 6.81 11.71 20.35
N VAL A 153 5.62 12.23 20.07
CA VAL A 153 5.15 13.50 20.64
C VAL A 153 3.91 13.23 21.48
N ALA A 154 3.83 13.89 22.62
CA ALA A 154 2.77 13.68 23.60
C ALA A 154 2.34 15.01 24.20
N TYR A 155 1.05 15.12 24.50
CA TYR A 155 0.40 16.37 24.91
C TYR A 155 -0.70 16.09 25.94
N ASN A 156 -0.99 17.10 26.76
CA ASN A 156 -2.29 17.16 27.44
C ASN A 156 -3.32 17.76 26.47
N ASN A 157 -4.59 17.38 26.61
CA ASN A 157 -5.65 17.91 25.75
C ASN A 157 -5.84 19.42 25.93
N THR A 158 -5.43 19.98 27.07
CA THR A 158 -5.40 21.44 27.30
C THR A 158 -4.42 22.18 26.38
N ASN A 159 -3.50 21.49 25.71
CA ASN A 159 -2.60 22.07 24.73
C ASN A 159 -3.19 22.06 23.31
N ILE A 160 -4.37 21.47 23.10
CA ILE A 160 -5.03 21.43 21.80
C ILE A 160 -5.67 22.80 21.56
N LYS A 161 -5.27 23.42 20.47
CA LYS A 161 -5.85 24.66 19.99
C LYS A 161 -7.06 24.41 19.09
N GLU A 162 -6.92 23.43 18.20
CA GLU A 162 -7.92 23.10 17.20
C GLU A 162 -7.73 21.65 16.75
N VAL A 163 -8.85 20.99 16.47
CA VAL A 163 -8.87 19.69 15.80
C VAL A 163 -9.73 19.81 14.56
N THR A 164 -9.23 19.35 13.42
CA THR A 164 -9.99 19.31 12.18
C THR A 164 -10.03 17.89 11.63
N ARG A 165 -11.15 17.58 10.98
CA ARG A 165 -11.31 16.37 10.18
C ARG A 165 -11.88 16.75 8.83
N GLU A 166 -11.18 16.37 7.77
CA GLU A 166 -11.57 16.70 6.40
C GLU A 166 -11.47 15.46 5.52
N ARG A 167 -12.50 15.24 4.70
CA ARG A 167 -12.49 14.21 3.66
C ARG A 167 -12.09 14.87 2.35
N LEU A 168 -10.92 14.54 1.84
CA LEU A 168 -10.34 15.16 0.65
C LEU A 168 -10.43 14.22 -0.54
N HIS A 169 -10.80 14.79 -1.69
CA HIS A 169 -10.77 14.08 -2.96
C HIS A 169 -9.34 14.08 -3.51
N THR A 170 -8.76 12.89 -3.70
CA THR A 170 -7.35 12.73 -4.10
C THR A 170 -7.16 12.43 -5.57
N GLY A 171 -8.22 11.99 -6.25
CA GLY A 171 -8.22 11.79 -7.69
C GLY A 171 -9.32 10.87 -8.16
N THR A 172 -9.33 10.58 -9.46
CA THR A 172 -10.29 9.70 -10.11
C THR A 172 -9.59 8.73 -11.05
N HIS A 173 -10.17 7.54 -11.20
CA HIS A 173 -9.78 6.59 -12.23
C HIS A 173 -11.01 6.21 -13.05
N THR A 174 -10.94 6.38 -14.36
CA THR A 174 -12.01 6.01 -15.28
C THR A 174 -11.57 4.84 -16.15
N ASP A 175 -12.23 3.70 -15.97
CA ASP A 175 -12.10 2.56 -16.87
C ASP A 175 -13.11 2.70 -18.00
N SER A 176 -12.62 2.84 -19.22
CA SER A 176 -13.45 2.86 -20.42
C SER A 176 -13.23 1.61 -21.26
N SER A 177 -14.30 0.87 -21.52
CA SER A 177 -14.30 -0.23 -22.50
C SER A 177 -15.15 0.18 -23.71
N SER A 178 -14.54 0.18 -24.88
CA SER A 178 -15.24 0.42 -26.15
C SER A 178 -15.21 -0.84 -27.00
N ASN A 179 -16.37 -1.37 -27.34
CA ASN A 179 -16.50 -2.44 -28.32
C ASN A 179 -17.16 -1.89 -29.59
N THR A 180 -16.45 -2.02 -30.70
CA THR A 180 -16.95 -1.67 -32.03
C THR A 180 -17.15 -2.95 -32.82
N VAL A 181 -18.39 -3.21 -33.23
CA VAL A 181 -18.73 -4.29 -34.16
C VAL A 181 -19.18 -3.68 -35.48
N GLY A 182 -18.42 -3.96 -36.54
CA GLY A 182 -18.73 -3.55 -37.91
C GLY A 182 -19.28 -4.71 -38.73
N GLY A 183 -20.32 -4.44 -39.52
CA GLY A 183 -20.89 -5.39 -40.47
C GLY A 183 -21.15 -4.71 -41.82
N GLY A 184 -20.76 -5.37 -42.91
CA GLY A 184 -21.06 -4.93 -44.27
C GLY A 184 -22.00 -5.92 -44.95
N THR A 185 -22.96 -5.41 -45.71
CA THR A 185 -23.78 -6.22 -46.62
C THR A 185 -23.60 -5.70 -48.04
N GLU A 186 -23.38 -6.63 -48.97
CA GLU A 186 -23.36 -6.34 -50.41
C GLU A 186 -24.76 -6.55 -51.00
N ILE A 187 -25.29 -5.58 -51.76
CA ILE A 187 -26.62 -5.67 -52.36
C ILE A 187 -26.49 -5.85 -53.88
N GLY A 188 -26.49 -7.11 -54.33
CA GLY A 188 -26.66 -7.49 -55.74
C GLY A 188 -25.50 -7.17 -56.70
N ASN A 189 -25.71 -7.42 -58.00
CA ASN A 189 -24.71 -7.35 -59.08
C ASN A 189 -24.24 -5.93 -59.45
N SER A 190 -24.60 -4.90 -58.66
CA SER A 190 -24.25 -3.50 -58.88
C SER A 190 -23.01 -3.05 -58.09
N GLY A 191 -22.46 -3.89 -57.21
CA GLY A 191 -21.19 -3.63 -56.51
C GLY A 191 -21.23 -2.53 -55.44
N ILE A 192 -22.43 -2.12 -55.01
CA ILE A 192 -22.58 -1.12 -53.94
C ILE A 192 -22.68 -1.83 -52.59
N ALA A 193 -21.62 -1.73 -51.78
CA ALA A 193 -21.57 -2.21 -50.40
C ALA A 193 -22.04 -1.10 -49.44
N VAL A 194 -22.98 -1.43 -48.55
CA VAL A 194 -23.38 -0.55 -47.45
C VAL A 194 -22.93 -1.20 -46.14
N GLY A 195 -22.03 -0.52 -45.43
CA GLY A 195 -21.51 -0.93 -44.13
C GLY A 195 -22.08 -0.10 -43.00
N GLY A 196 -22.35 -0.74 -41.87
CA GLY A 196 -22.71 -0.09 -40.61
C GLY A 196 -21.78 -0.54 -39.49
N ALA A 197 -21.47 0.37 -38.56
CA ALA A 197 -20.77 0.05 -37.33
C ALA A 197 -21.67 0.36 -36.14
N LYS A 198 -21.72 -0.54 -35.17
CA LYS A 198 -22.30 -0.30 -33.86
C LYS A 198 -21.18 -0.21 -32.84
N THR A 199 -21.06 0.95 -32.21
CA THR A 199 -20.08 1.19 -31.15
C THR A 199 -20.82 1.29 -29.82
N ASN A 200 -20.40 0.50 -28.84
CA ASN A 200 -20.83 0.63 -27.45
C ASN A 200 -19.61 1.02 -26.62
N THR A 201 -19.73 2.10 -25.85
CA THR A 201 -18.73 2.53 -24.88
C THR A 201 -19.35 2.48 -23.49
N SER A 202 -18.75 1.71 -22.58
CA SER A 202 -19.05 1.75 -21.14
C SER A 202 -17.89 2.44 -20.44
N SER A 203 -18.18 3.36 -19.53
CA SER A 203 -17.18 4.05 -18.73
C SER A 203 -17.60 4.04 -17.27
N ASP A 204 -16.75 3.51 -16.40
CA ASP A 204 -16.94 3.50 -14.95
C ASP A 204 -15.86 4.36 -14.32
N THR A 205 -16.25 5.35 -13.51
CA THR A 205 -15.31 6.23 -12.80
C THR A 205 -15.33 5.92 -11.31
N THR A 206 -14.16 5.60 -10.77
CA THR A 206 -13.93 5.44 -9.33
C THR A 206 -13.25 6.70 -8.81
N ASP A 207 -13.89 7.36 -7.86
CA ASP A 207 -13.31 8.48 -7.13
C ASP A 207 -12.52 7.98 -5.92
N PHE A 208 -11.34 8.53 -5.70
CA PHE A 208 -10.52 8.26 -4.52
C PHE A 208 -10.62 9.42 -3.55
N TYR A 209 -10.80 9.07 -2.28
CA TYR A 209 -10.82 10.00 -1.17
C TYR A 209 -9.83 9.54 -0.10
N GLU A 210 -9.44 10.47 0.75
CA GLU A 210 -8.69 10.19 1.98
C GLU A 210 -9.18 11.11 3.09
N TRP A 211 -8.99 10.68 4.34
CA TRP A 211 -9.31 11.49 5.51
C TRP A 211 -8.05 12.12 6.07
N HIS A 212 -8.13 13.43 6.32
CA HIS A 212 -7.11 14.22 7.00
C HIS A 212 -7.61 14.52 8.39
N PHE A 213 -6.88 14.07 9.40
CA PHE A 213 -7.13 14.38 10.80
C PHE A 213 -5.97 15.19 11.35
N ASP A 214 -6.22 16.48 11.60
CA ASP A 214 -5.20 17.41 12.06
C ASP A 214 -5.49 17.90 13.48
N ILE A 215 -4.45 17.93 14.31
CA ILE A 215 -4.48 18.50 15.66
C ILE A 215 -3.44 19.62 15.71
N LEU A 216 -3.91 20.85 15.89
CA LEU A 216 -3.07 22.00 16.17
C LEU A 216 -2.87 22.14 17.67
N THR A 217 -1.62 22.38 18.08
CA THR A 217 -1.24 22.50 19.49
C THR A 217 -0.49 23.78 19.76
N ASP A 218 -0.51 24.21 21.02
CA ASP A 218 0.27 25.36 21.48
C ASP A 218 1.77 25.05 21.69
N PHE A 219 2.22 23.84 21.34
CA PHE A 219 3.61 23.44 21.51
C PHE A 219 4.46 23.84 20.29
N LEU A 220 5.33 24.84 20.46
CA LEU A 220 6.12 25.42 19.38
C LEU A 220 7.01 24.41 18.63
N THR A 221 7.57 23.41 19.32
CA THR A 221 8.49 22.44 18.69
C THR A 221 7.78 21.48 17.75
N TYR A 222 6.48 21.22 18.00
CA TYR A 222 5.67 20.33 17.17
C TYR A 222 4.22 20.81 17.19
N PRO A 223 3.92 21.89 16.43
CA PRO A 223 2.66 22.63 16.56
C PRO A 223 1.49 21.99 15.83
N LYS A 224 1.74 20.99 14.98
CA LYS A 224 0.72 20.29 14.21
C LYS A 224 1.01 18.79 14.16
N VAL A 225 0.06 17.98 14.59
CA VAL A 225 -0.01 16.54 14.26
C VAL A 225 -0.98 16.40 13.09
N SER A 226 -0.59 15.68 12.05
CA SER A 226 -1.43 15.40 10.89
C SER A 226 -1.43 13.91 10.65
N PHE A 227 -2.61 13.35 10.44
CA PHE A 227 -2.79 11.92 10.22
C PHE A 227 -3.67 11.70 8.98
N VAL A 228 -3.12 11.01 8.00
CA VAL A 228 -3.82 10.70 6.75
C VAL A 228 -4.21 9.23 6.72
N LEU A 229 -5.50 8.98 6.51
CA LEU A 229 -6.09 7.64 6.52
C LEU A 229 -6.85 7.38 5.22
N ALA A 230 -6.78 6.15 4.74
CA ALA A 230 -7.56 5.72 3.58
C ALA A 230 -9.06 5.84 3.87
N ASP A 231 -9.82 6.29 2.87
CA ASP A 231 -11.27 6.42 2.97
C ASP A 231 -11.95 5.06 3.14
N SER A 232 -12.68 4.92 4.24
CA SER A 232 -13.52 3.77 4.53
C SER A 232 -14.56 4.14 5.59
N PRO A 233 -15.72 3.46 5.65
CA PRO A 233 -16.70 3.68 6.71
C PRO A 233 -16.10 3.51 8.11
N ASN A 234 -15.24 2.50 8.29
CA ASN A 234 -14.54 2.28 9.56
C ASN A 234 -13.61 3.45 9.91
N THR A 235 -12.91 4.01 8.92
CA THR A 235 -12.04 5.19 9.12
C THR A 235 -12.86 6.41 9.53
N GLU A 236 -14.01 6.63 8.90
CA GLU A 236 -14.90 7.75 9.21
C GLU A 236 -15.39 7.69 10.67
N ASP A 237 -15.79 6.50 11.12
CA ASP A 237 -16.22 6.25 12.50
C ASP A 237 -15.07 6.48 13.50
N LEU A 238 -13.89 5.91 13.22
CA LEU A 238 -12.69 6.07 14.06
C LEU A 238 -12.28 7.54 14.22
N ILE A 239 -12.22 8.29 13.12
CA ILE A 239 -11.88 9.71 13.13
C ILE A 239 -13.00 10.50 13.81
N GLY A 240 -14.27 10.12 13.61
CA GLY A 240 -15.40 10.73 14.30
C GLY A 240 -15.31 10.61 15.82
N GLU A 241 -14.95 9.43 16.32
CA GLU A 241 -14.74 9.18 17.75
C GLU A 241 -13.55 10.00 18.30
N ALA A 242 -12.40 9.93 17.62
CA ALA A 242 -11.21 10.66 18.03
C ALA A 242 -11.42 12.17 18.04
N TYR A 243 -12.09 12.71 17.00
CA TYR A 243 -12.50 14.10 16.93
C TYR A 243 -13.40 14.48 18.11
N ALA A 244 -14.40 13.65 18.43
CA ALA A 244 -15.32 13.93 19.54
C ALA A 244 -14.62 13.97 20.91
N ILE A 245 -13.60 13.14 21.12
CA ILE A 245 -12.83 13.09 22.37
C ILE A 245 -11.80 14.22 22.47
N LEU A 246 -11.13 14.54 21.37
CA LEU A 246 -10.00 15.49 21.35
C LEU A 246 -10.40 16.93 21.08
N LYS A 247 -11.63 17.17 20.60
CA LYS A 247 -12.11 18.53 20.39
C LYS A 247 -12.13 19.29 21.73
N PRO A 248 -11.50 20.48 21.80
CA PRO A 248 -11.46 21.30 23.01
C PRO A 248 -12.83 21.86 23.42
#